data_AF-A0A0F7KTX6-F1
#
_entry.id   AF-A0A0F7KTX6-F1
#
_cell.length_a   1.000
_cell.length_b   1.000
_cell.length_c   1.000
_cell.angle_alpha   90.00
_cell.angle_beta   90.00
_cell.angle_gamma   90.00
#
_symmetry.space_group_name_H-M   'P 1'
#
loop_
_entity.id
_entity.type
_entity.pdbx_description
1 polymer ?
#
loop_
_entity_poly.entity_id
_entity_poly.type
_entity_poly.pdbx_seq_one_letter_code
_entity_poly.pdbx_strand_id
1 'polypeptide(L)'
;MNRMVLLRALGVVCLFASAPPALAHGDEVHTAPHGGVMVTDGAMHFELVADPKGGLKIYFSSADGNPLPASAASEVAVEIEHPKARTEYVAMSIDRTGGFWRGNSQPLTDKGAVLHIGVVSQGRGALKDVPASQVIAAMNNAGHHGH
;
A
#
# COMPACT_ATOMS: atom_id res chain seq x y z
N MET A 1 50.87 -25.93 -53.46
CA MET A 1 50.45 -26.95 -52.47
C MET A 1 49.87 -26.22 -51.26
N ASN A 2 48.54 -26.08 -51.18
CA ASN A 2 47.62 -26.86 -50.30
C ASN A 2 48.02 -26.73 -48.81
N ARG A 3 47.19 -26.27 -47.86
CA ARG A 3 45.79 -26.56 -47.49
C ARG A 3 45.27 -25.38 -46.63
N MET A 4 44.13 -24.74 -46.87
CA MET A 4 42.75 -25.18 -46.62
C MET A 4 42.52 -25.70 -45.19
N VAL A 5 42.05 -24.82 -44.28
CA VAL A 5 41.17 -25.20 -43.16
C VAL A 5 40.19 -24.05 -42.89
N LEU A 6 38.92 -24.35 -43.18
CA LEU A 6 37.71 -23.66 -42.75
C LEU A 6 37.61 -23.67 -41.22
N LEU A 7 37.28 -22.55 -40.57
CA LEU A 7 36.63 -22.60 -39.26
C LEU A 7 35.39 -21.70 -39.25
N ARG A 8 34.28 -22.37 -38.92
CA ARG A 8 32.91 -21.92 -38.89
C ARG A 8 32.73 -20.82 -37.85
N ALA A 9 32.15 -19.70 -38.25
CA ALA A 9 31.58 -18.74 -37.32
C ALA A 9 30.25 -19.32 -36.79
N LEU A 10 30.22 -19.75 -35.54
CA LEU A 10 28.97 -19.91 -34.80
C LEU A 10 28.52 -18.51 -34.36
N GLY A 11 27.51 -17.97 -35.04
CA GLY A 11 26.76 -16.82 -34.56
C GLY A 11 25.94 -17.22 -33.34
N VAL A 12 26.32 -16.72 -32.17
CA VAL A 12 25.48 -16.75 -30.98
C VAL A 12 24.45 -15.64 -31.13
N VAL A 13 23.22 -15.99 -31.53
CA VAL A 13 22.07 -15.09 -31.43
C VAL A 13 21.55 -15.18 -30.00
N CYS A 14 21.99 -14.25 -29.14
CA CYS A 14 21.33 -14.01 -27.86
C CYS A 14 19.96 -13.37 -28.15
N LEU A 15 18.90 -14.18 -28.20
CA LEU A 15 17.56 -13.65 -27.98
C LEU A 15 17.49 -13.17 -26.54
N PHE A 16 17.55 -11.85 -26.35
CA PHE A 16 17.12 -11.23 -25.09
C PHE A 16 15.61 -11.44 -24.99
N ALA A 17 15.21 -12.46 -24.23
CA ALA A 17 13.82 -12.62 -23.81
C ALA A 17 13.51 -11.49 -22.82
N SER A 18 12.82 -10.46 -23.29
CA SER A 18 12.23 -9.43 -22.45
C SER A 18 11.15 -10.10 -21.60
N ALA A 19 11.48 -10.47 -20.36
CA ALA A 19 10.48 -10.83 -19.38
C ALA A 19 9.60 -9.59 -19.13
N PRO A 20 8.26 -9.66 -19.28
CA PRO A 20 7.41 -8.59 -18.78
C PRO A 20 7.65 -8.42 -17.28
N PRO A 21 7.58 -7.20 -16.73
CA PRO A 21 7.54 -7.05 -15.29
C PRO A 21 6.34 -7.85 -14.79
N ALA A 22 6.60 -8.92 -14.07
CA ALA A 22 5.58 -9.58 -13.30
C ALA A 22 5.09 -8.54 -12.29
N LEU A 23 3.86 -8.02 -12.51
CA LEU A 23 3.03 -7.49 -11.45
C LEU A 23 2.76 -8.65 -10.50
N ALA A 24 3.73 -8.95 -9.65
CA ALA A 24 3.58 -9.83 -8.53
C ALA A 24 2.77 -9.08 -7.47
N HIS A 25 1.46 -8.95 -7.70
CA HIS A 25 0.53 -8.88 -6.58
C HIS A 25 0.44 -10.32 -6.07
N GLY A 26 1.38 -10.68 -5.18
CA GLY A 26 1.30 -11.95 -4.48
C GLY A 26 -0.02 -11.98 -3.73
N ASP A 27 -0.87 -12.94 -4.08
CA ASP A 27 -2.09 -13.32 -3.35
C ASP A 27 -1.72 -13.92 -1.97
N GLU A 28 -0.94 -13.21 -1.16
CA GLU A 28 -1.09 -13.35 0.28
C GLU A 28 -2.38 -12.60 0.62
N VAL A 29 -3.43 -13.38 0.94
CA VAL A 29 -4.66 -12.84 1.50
C VAL A 29 -4.34 -12.29 2.89
N HIS A 30 -3.72 -11.11 2.93
CA HIS A 30 -3.60 -10.34 4.15
C HIS A 30 -5.00 -9.81 4.45
N THR A 31 -5.66 -10.44 5.42
CA THR A 31 -7.00 -10.05 5.83
C THR A 31 -6.96 -8.64 6.41
N ALA A 32 -7.88 -7.79 5.96
CA ALA A 32 -8.09 -6.44 6.47
C ALA A 32 -9.32 -6.48 7.41
N PRO A 33 -9.11 -6.74 8.72
CA PRO A 33 -10.21 -7.03 9.65
C PRO A 33 -11.20 -5.87 9.85
N HIS A 34 -10.82 -4.64 9.53
CA HIS A 34 -11.65 -3.46 9.68
C HIS A 34 -12.28 -2.98 8.36
N GLY A 35 -12.18 -3.78 7.29
CA GLY A 35 -12.74 -3.46 5.98
C GLY A 35 -11.93 -2.44 5.17
N GLY A 36 -10.64 -2.31 5.48
CA GLY A 36 -9.70 -1.42 4.80
C GLY A 36 -8.80 -2.12 3.78
N VAL A 37 -7.69 -1.45 3.46
CA VAL A 37 -6.59 -1.99 2.66
C VAL A 37 -5.44 -2.32 3.60
N MET A 38 -5.03 -3.59 3.62
CA MET A 38 -3.85 -4.01 4.36
C MET A 38 -2.58 -3.66 3.57
N VAL A 39 -1.62 -3.04 4.25
CA VAL A 39 -0.33 -2.65 3.71
C VAL A 39 0.77 -3.31 4.54
N THR A 40 1.64 -4.05 3.89
CA THR A 40 2.75 -4.74 4.53
C THR A 40 4.03 -3.89 4.49
N ASP A 41 4.71 -3.79 5.63
CA ASP A 41 6.00 -3.10 5.75
C ASP A 41 6.94 -3.76 6.76
N GLY A 42 7.70 -4.75 6.28
CA GLY A 42 8.67 -5.45 7.12
C GLY A 42 7.99 -6.16 8.29
N ALA A 43 8.33 -5.78 9.52
CA ALA A 43 7.80 -6.40 10.74
C ALA A 43 6.47 -5.81 11.24
N MET A 44 6.05 -4.67 10.67
CA MET A 44 4.83 -3.97 11.05
C MET A 44 3.95 -3.79 9.82
N HIS A 45 2.72 -4.25 9.90
CA HIS A 45 1.70 -4.02 8.89
C HIS A 45 0.76 -2.92 9.37
N PHE A 46 0.05 -2.30 8.44
CA PHE A 46 -1.03 -1.39 8.78
C PHE A 46 -2.23 -1.54 7.85
N GLU A 47 -3.42 -1.40 8.41
CA GLU A 47 -4.67 -1.36 7.66
C GLU A 47 -5.17 0.07 7.57
N LEU A 48 -5.35 0.56 6.34
CA LEU A 48 -5.92 1.86 6.04
C LEU A 48 -7.42 1.73 5.76
N VAL A 49 -8.25 2.40 6.57
CA VAL A 49 -9.71 2.41 6.45
C VAL A 49 -10.18 3.83 6.17
N ALA A 50 -11.06 3.98 5.17
CA ALA A 50 -11.78 5.23 4.92
C ALA A 50 -13.25 5.10 5.36
N ASP A 51 -13.80 6.18 5.92
CA ASP A 51 -15.23 6.27 6.22
C ASP A 51 -15.98 6.86 5.01
N PRO A 52 -17.18 6.34 4.64
CA PRO A 52 -17.98 6.88 3.54
C PRO A 52 -18.30 8.37 3.63
N LYS A 53 -18.33 8.94 4.85
CA LYS A 53 -18.58 10.37 5.10
C LYS A 53 -17.30 11.19 5.23
N GLY A 54 -16.14 10.59 4.98
CA GLY A 54 -14.84 11.20 5.16
C GLY A 54 -14.22 10.88 6.51
N GLY A 55 -12.90 10.98 6.57
CA GLY A 55 -12.09 10.51 7.68
C GLY A 55 -11.35 9.22 7.35
N LEU A 56 -10.16 9.10 7.92
CA LEU A 56 -9.27 7.96 7.77
C LEU A 56 -8.96 7.35 9.14
N LYS A 57 -8.74 6.03 9.16
CA LYS A 57 -8.23 5.29 10.31
C LYS A 57 -7.08 4.40 9.87
N ILE A 58 -6.07 4.27 10.72
CA ILE A 58 -4.93 3.38 10.50
C ILE A 58 -4.75 2.49 11.73
N TYR A 59 -4.90 1.19 11.53
CA TYR A 59 -4.68 0.16 12.54
C TYR A 59 -3.35 -0.53 12.29
N PHE A 60 -2.62 -0.89 13.34
CA PHE A 60 -1.35 -1.61 13.20
C PHE A 60 -1.46 -3.07 13.59
N SER A 61 -0.66 -3.91 12.94
CA SER A 61 -0.47 -5.30 13.32
C SER A 61 0.97 -5.74 13.12
N SER A 62 1.37 -6.81 13.82
CA SER A 62 2.65 -7.47 13.57
C SER A 62 2.63 -8.22 12.24
N ALA A 63 3.81 -8.70 11.79
CA ALA A 63 3.91 -9.58 10.63
C ALA A 63 2.99 -10.81 10.71
N ASP A 64 2.84 -11.38 11.92
CA ASP A 64 1.93 -12.52 12.18
C ASP A 64 0.43 -12.15 12.23
N GLY A 65 0.07 -10.88 11.96
CA GLY A 65 -1.31 -10.39 11.98
C GLY A 65 -1.88 -10.08 13.37
N ASN A 66 -1.05 -10.10 14.43
CA ASN A 66 -1.51 -9.73 15.78
C ASN A 66 -1.71 -8.22 15.88
N PRO A 67 -2.85 -7.72 16.42
CA PRO A 67 -3.06 -6.29 16.60
C PRO A 67 -1.99 -5.64 17.48
N LEU A 68 -1.59 -4.42 17.11
CA LEU A 68 -0.66 -3.59 17.86
C LEU A 68 -1.35 -2.29 18.31
N PRO A 69 -0.92 -1.67 19.43
CA PRO A 69 -1.43 -0.36 19.83
C PRO A 69 -1.03 0.71 18.81
N ALA A 70 -1.79 1.81 18.75
CA ALA A 70 -1.47 2.94 17.86
C ALA A 70 -0.08 3.52 18.12
N SER A 71 0.40 3.45 19.36
CA SER A 71 1.74 3.89 19.77
C SER A 71 2.88 3.02 19.23
N ALA A 72 2.59 1.94 18.50
CA ALA A 72 3.60 1.21 17.74
C ALA A 72 4.27 2.09 16.65
N ALA A 73 3.54 3.11 16.17
CA ALA A 73 4.12 4.23 15.44
C ALA A 73 4.22 5.47 16.34
N SER A 74 5.36 6.15 16.29
CA SER A 74 5.56 7.45 16.94
C SER A 74 4.99 8.60 16.12
N GLU A 75 4.95 8.46 14.80
CA GLU A 75 4.41 9.46 13.88
C GLU A 75 3.66 8.78 12.73
N VAL A 76 2.57 9.41 12.32
CA VAL A 76 1.82 9.06 11.11
C VAL A 76 1.46 10.33 10.36
N ALA A 77 1.79 10.37 9.08
CA ALA A 77 1.45 11.45 8.16
C ALA A 77 0.66 10.87 6.99
N VAL A 78 -0.40 11.57 6.58
CA VAL A 78 -1.19 11.18 5.42
C VAL A 78 -1.43 12.38 4.52
N GLU A 79 -1.11 12.22 3.24
CA GLU A 79 -1.42 13.15 2.18
C GLU A 79 -2.28 12.45 1.13
N ILE A 80 -3.29 13.14 0.60
CA ILE A 80 -4.13 12.63 -0.48
C ILE A 80 -3.89 13.50 -1.71
N GLU A 81 -3.16 12.95 -2.68
CA GLU A 81 -2.94 13.60 -3.97
C GLU A 81 -4.15 13.34 -4.87
N HIS A 82 -4.75 14.42 -5.36
CA HIS A 82 -5.85 14.38 -6.32
C HIS A 82 -5.37 14.86 -7.70
N PRO A 83 -5.57 14.10 -8.80
CA PRO A 83 -5.06 14.48 -10.12
C PRO A 83 -5.53 15.85 -10.65
N LYS A 84 -6.68 16.34 -10.15
CA LYS A 84 -7.32 17.58 -10.62
C LYS A 84 -7.70 18.55 -9.50
N ALA A 85 -7.26 18.28 -8.28
CA ALA A 85 -7.57 19.10 -7.12
C ALA A 85 -6.32 19.30 -6.26
N ARG A 86 -6.43 20.14 -5.24
CA ARG A 86 -5.32 20.38 -4.31
C ARG A 86 -5.09 19.13 -3.45
N THR A 87 -3.82 18.82 -3.18
CA THR A 87 -3.45 17.82 -2.17
C THR A 87 -4.10 18.13 -0.82
N GLU A 88 -4.74 17.12 -0.24
CA GLU A 88 -5.29 17.19 1.11
C GLU A 88 -4.25 16.67 2.11
N TYR A 89 -3.98 17.44 3.16
CA TYR A 89 -3.11 17.04 4.27
C TYR A 89 -3.98 16.65 5.46
N VAL A 90 -3.90 15.39 5.87
CA VAL A 90 -4.75 14.86 6.93
C VAL A 90 -3.99 14.91 8.26
N ALA A 91 -4.50 15.71 9.20
CA ALA A 91 -3.95 15.78 10.55
C ALA A 91 -4.29 14.51 11.33
N MET A 92 -3.30 13.62 11.48
CA MET A 92 -3.46 12.33 12.16
C MET A 92 -3.22 12.46 13.67
N SER A 93 -4.00 11.73 14.44
CA SER A 93 -3.87 11.64 15.90
C SER A 93 -4.27 10.26 16.39
N ILE A 94 -3.69 9.80 17.49
CA ILE A 94 -4.12 8.56 18.15
C ILE A 94 -5.55 8.77 18.70
N ASP A 95 -6.42 7.79 18.47
CA ASP A 95 -7.77 7.80 19.01
C ASP A 95 -7.76 7.75 20.56
N ARG A 96 -8.90 8.07 21.19
CA ARG A 96 -8.99 8.12 22.66
C ARG A 96 -8.72 6.77 23.34
N THR A 97 -8.94 5.66 22.64
CA THR A 97 -8.68 4.31 23.16
C THR A 97 -7.23 3.87 23.01
N GLY A 98 -6.45 4.54 22.16
CA GLY A 98 -5.08 4.13 21.82
C GLY A 98 -5.01 2.99 20.80
N GLY A 99 -6.13 2.63 20.17
CA GLY A 99 -6.22 1.46 19.28
C GLY A 99 -5.81 1.75 17.84
N PHE A 100 -5.98 2.98 17.37
CA PHE A 100 -5.66 3.37 16.00
C PHE A 100 -5.30 4.85 15.86
N TRP A 101 -4.70 5.22 14.74
CA TRP A 101 -4.58 6.61 14.31
C TRP A 101 -5.81 7.02 13.52
N ARG A 102 -6.25 8.26 13.67
CA ARG A 102 -7.37 8.83 12.93
C ARG A 102 -7.11 10.26 12.52
N GLY A 103 -7.69 10.65 11.39
CA GLY A 103 -7.69 12.02 10.90
C GLY A 103 -8.97 12.32 10.15
N ASN A 104 -9.37 13.59 10.16
CA ASN A 104 -10.52 14.03 9.37
C ASN A 104 -10.04 14.28 7.94
N SER A 105 -10.74 13.67 6.98
CA SER A 105 -10.52 13.92 5.55
C SER A 105 -11.85 14.19 4.85
N GLN A 106 -11.80 14.68 3.62
CA GLN A 106 -12.95 14.62 2.74
C GLN A 106 -13.35 13.16 2.44
N PRO A 107 -14.62 12.90 2.09
CA PRO A 107 -15.03 11.62 1.54
C PRO A 107 -14.15 11.24 0.35
N LEU A 108 -13.58 10.04 0.39
CA LEU A 108 -12.70 9.56 -0.67
C LEU A 108 -13.54 9.08 -1.85
N THR A 109 -13.84 9.98 -2.79
CA THR A 109 -14.68 9.68 -3.97
C THR A 109 -13.90 9.63 -5.28
N ASP A 110 -12.71 10.24 -5.31
CA ASP A 110 -11.86 10.28 -6.50
C ASP A 110 -11.03 8.99 -6.62
N LYS A 111 -11.40 8.12 -7.56
CA LYS A 111 -10.67 6.86 -7.83
C LYS A 111 -9.26 7.07 -8.39
N GLY A 112 -8.97 8.25 -8.92
CA GLY A 112 -7.65 8.60 -9.44
C GLY A 112 -6.70 9.13 -8.37
N ALA A 113 -7.19 9.38 -7.15
CA ALA A 113 -6.35 9.87 -6.07
C ALA A 113 -5.38 8.80 -5.54
N VAL A 114 -4.29 9.27 -4.94
CA VAL A 114 -3.29 8.43 -4.27
C VAL A 114 -3.12 8.92 -2.85
N LEU A 115 -3.15 7.99 -1.90
CA LEU A 115 -2.87 8.28 -0.49
C LEU A 115 -1.39 7.97 -0.25
N HIS A 116 -0.63 8.96 0.20
CA HIS A 116 0.75 8.82 0.63
C HIS A 116 0.76 8.69 2.15
N ILE A 117 1.19 7.55 2.67
CA ILE A 117 1.17 7.23 4.09
C ILE A 117 2.61 7.13 4.59
N GLY A 118 3.00 8.10 5.41
CA GLY A 118 4.25 8.10 6.16
C GLY A 118 4.03 7.53 7.56
N VAL A 119 4.87 6.59 7.98
CA VAL A 119 4.84 6.03 9.35
C VAL A 119 6.26 6.00 9.91
N VAL A 120 6.43 6.42 11.16
CA VAL A 120 7.69 6.24 11.90
C VAL A 120 7.45 5.23 13.01
N SER A 121 8.19 4.12 13.00
CA SER A 121 8.17 3.09 14.05
C SER A 121 9.59 2.67 14.42
N GLN A 122 9.87 2.57 15.71
CA GLN A 122 11.20 2.20 16.22
C GLN A 122 12.35 3.05 15.63
N GLY A 123 12.08 4.33 15.35
CA GLY A 123 13.05 5.25 14.72
C GLY A 123 13.27 5.04 13.22
N ARG A 124 12.49 4.16 12.56
CA ARG A 124 12.53 3.93 11.12
C ARG A 124 11.29 4.51 10.46
N GLY A 125 11.50 5.34 9.44
CA GLY A 125 10.44 5.86 8.59
C GLY A 125 10.13 4.92 7.42
N ALA A 126 8.86 4.81 7.08
CA ALA A 126 8.36 4.15 5.88
C ALA A 126 7.37 5.07 5.15
N LEU A 127 7.38 5.01 3.82
CA LEU A 127 6.43 5.70 2.95
C LEU A 127 5.76 4.67 2.04
N LYS A 128 4.44 4.73 1.94
CA LYS A 128 3.63 3.85 1.09
C LYS A 128 2.62 4.66 0.30
N ASP A 129 2.46 4.29 -0.95
CA ASP A 129 1.43 4.85 -1.82
C ASP A 129 0.29 3.83 -1.94
N VAL A 130 -0.93 4.26 -1.62
CA VAL A 130 -2.14 3.43 -1.70
C VAL A 130 -3.12 4.11 -2.66
N PRO A 131 -3.45 3.47 -3.80
CA PRO A 131 -4.44 4.01 -4.71
C PRO A 131 -5.81 4.14 -4.04
N ALA A 132 -6.46 5.29 -4.16
CA ALA A 132 -7.78 5.54 -3.60
C ALA A 132 -8.83 4.54 -4.12
N SER A 133 -8.68 4.05 -5.35
CA SER A 133 -9.53 3.02 -5.94
C SER A 133 -9.57 1.73 -5.12
N GLN A 134 -8.46 1.32 -4.49
CA GLN A 134 -8.40 0.13 -3.64
C GLN A 134 -9.14 0.38 -2.31
N VAL A 135 -8.92 1.55 -1.71
CA VAL A 135 -9.58 1.95 -0.46
C VAL A 135 -11.08 2.07 -0.65
N ILE A 136 -11.53 2.66 -1.76
CA ILE A 136 -12.95 2.77 -2.11
C ILE A 136 -13.56 1.38 -2.34
N ALA A 137 -12.85 0.47 -3.01
CA ALA A 137 -13.32 -0.90 -3.20
C ALA A 137 -13.48 -1.64 -1.86
N ALA A 138 -12.49 -1.55 -0.97
CA ALA A 138 -12.54 -2.13 0.37
C ALA A 138 -13.72 -1.58 1.19
N MET A 139 -13.88 -0.25 1.22
CA MET A 139 -14.97 0.44 1.91
C MET A 139 -16.35 -0.02 1.43
N ASN A 140 -16.53 -0.20 0.11
CA ASN A 140 -17.79 -0.68 -0.44
C ASN A 140 -18.06 -2.14 -0.08
N ASN A 141 -17.04 -2.99 -0.06
CA ASN A 141 -17.18 -4.41 0.29
C ASN A 141 -17.50 -4.62 1.78
N ALA A 142 -16.94 -3.79 2.66
CA ALA A 142 -17.23 -3.82 4.09
C ALA A 142 -18.72 -3.62 4.40
N GLY A 143 -19.42 -2.80 3.61
CA GLY A 143 -20.87 -2.57 3.74
C GLY A 143 -21.75 -3.77 3.38
N HIS A 144 -21.23 -4.75 2.64
CA HIS A 144 -22.01 -5.92 2.20
C HIS A 144 -22.03 -7.08 3.22
N HIS A 145 -21.18 -7.04 4.26
CA HIS A 145 -21.11 -8.08 5.29
C HIS A 145 -22.00 -7.79 6.53
N GLY A 146 -22.83 -6.74 6.47
CA GLY A 146 -23.70 -6.30 7.57
C GLY A 146 -25.21 -6.55 7.35
N HIS A 147 -25.59 -7.65 6.70
CA HIS A 147 -27.00 -8.05 6.52
C HIS A 147 -27.32 -9.39 7.18
#